data_AF-A0A2T3ZXW0-F1
#
_entry.id   AF-A0A2T3ZXW0-F1
#
_cell.length_a   1.000
_cell.length_b   1.000
_cell.length_c   1.000
_cell.angle_alpha   90.00
_cell.angle_beta   90.00
_cell.angle_gamma   90.00
#
_symmetry.space_group_name_H-M   'P 1'
#
loop_
_entity.id
_entity.type
_entity.pdbx_description
1 polymer ?
#
loop_
_entity_poly.entity_id
_entity_poly.type
_entity_poly.pdbx_seq_one_letter_code
_entity_poly.pdbx_strand_id
1 'polypeptide(L)' 'VHLTTLLALGCCPSGHKGIVHGGLIATPLDESLVISIQLNTAKRKSGFHSTGIYVAGSLNMRFLTPLTTNEDVVWLMA' A
#
# COMPACT_ATOMS: atom_id res chain seq x y z
N VAL A 1 -10.26 0.98 9.58
CA VAL A 1 -9.86 2.06 8.65
C VAL A 1 -10.02 1.47 7.27
N HIS A 2 -10.79 2.10 6.39
CA HIS A 2 -10.90 1.66 5.01
C HIS A 2 -9.88 2.45 4.19
N LEU A 3 -8.92 1.76 3.58
CA LEU A 3 -7.87 2.38 2.81
C LEU A 3 -8.01 1.96 1.35
N THR A 4 -7.97 2.96 0.47
CA THR A 4 -7.91 2.75 -0.97
C THR A 4 -6.64 3.41 -1.50
N THR A 5 -5.86 2.64 -2.23
CA THR A 5 -4.62 3.09 -2.88
C THR A 5 -4.74 2.87 -4.37
N LEU A 6 -4.65 3.96 -5.14
CA LEU A 6 -4.54 3.90 -6.59
C LEU A 6 -3.06 3.84 -6.96
N LEU A 7 -2.66 2.78 -7.66
CA LEU A 7 -1.30 2.56 -8.09
C LEU A 7 -1.23 2.61 -9.62
N ALA A 8 -0.51 3.60 -10.15
CA ALA A 8 -0.11 3.57 -11.56
C ALA A 8 1.03 2.56 -11.74
N LEU A 9 0.83 1.58 -12.61
CA LEU A 9 1.86 0.60 -12.94
C LEU A 9 2.86 1.24 -13.91
N GLY A 10 4.13 1.23 -13.51
CA GLY A 10 5.23 1.68 -14.36
C GLY A 10 5.75 0.58 -15.29
N CYS A 11 6.89 0.82 -15.91
CA CYS A 11 7.56 -0.17 -16.74
C CYS A 11 8.00 -1.39 -15.90
N CYS A 12 7.82 -2.59 -16.45
CA CYS A 12 8.24 -3.86 -15.85
C CYS A 12 7.55 -4.22 -14.52
N PRO A 13 6.20 -4.23 -14.43
CA PRO A 13 5.51 -4.55 -13.18
C PRO A 13 5.48 -6.06 -12.85
N SER A 14 5.97 -6.91 -13.76
CA SER A 14 5.79 -8.36 -13.69
C SER A 14 6.75 -9.05 -12.73
N GLY A 15 6.21 -9.90 -11.85
CA GLY A 15 7.00 -10.91 -11.13
C GLY A 15 7.07 -12.24 -11.87
N HIS A 16 5.94 -12.62 -12.50
CA HIS A 16 5.83 -13.72 -13.45
C HIS A 16 5.25 -13.15 -14.76
N LYS A 17 5.46 -13.83 -15.89
CA LYS A 17 5.00 -13.34 -17.20
C LYS A 17 3.50 -13.03 -17.17
N GLY A 18 3.14 -11.77 -17.43
CA GLY A 18 1.75 -11.29 -17.45
C GLY A 18 1.10 -11.07 -16.09
N ILE A 19 1.81 -11.32 -14.97
CA ILE A 19 1.29 -11.19 -13.61
C ILE A 19 2.11 -10.17 -12.83
N VAL A 20 1.43 -9.17 -12.25
CA VAL A 20 2.03 -8.13 -11.42
C VAL A 20 2.74 -8.77 -10.22
N HIS A 21 3.95 -8.28 -9.93
CA HIS A 21 4.75 -8.75 -8.80
C HIS A 21 4.01 -8.50 -7.48
N GLY A 22 3.82 -9.54 -6.66
CA GLY A 22 3.11 -9.40 -5.38
C GLY A 22 3.74 -8.37 -4.44
N GLY A 23 5.07 -8.24 -4.46
CA GLY A 23 5.78 -7.18 -3.74
C GLY A 23 5.43 -5.76 -4.22
N LEU A 24 5.14 -5.58 -5.50
CA LEU A 24 4.74 -4.28 -6.06
C LEU A 24 3.33 -3.89 -5.61
N ILE A 25 2.48 -4.86 -5.29
CA ILE A 25 1.15 -4.65 -4.67
C ILE A 25 1.30 -4.40 -3.17
N ALA A 26 2.15 -5.19 -2.51
CA ALA A 26 2.39 -5.15 -1.07
C ALA A 26 2.93 -3.81 -0.57
N THR A 27 3.97 -3.30 -1.23
CA THR A 27 4.69 -2.08 -0.82
C THR A 27 3.80 -0.85 -0.70
N PRO A 28 3.01 -0.46 -1.72
CA PRO A 28 2.16 0.72 -1.60
C PRO A 28 1.03 0.55 -0.59
N LEU A 29 0.56 -0.67 -0.35
CA LEU A 29 -0.41 -0.94 0.73
C LEU A 29 0.23 -0.75 2.11
N ASP A 30 1.44 -1.27 2.34
CA ASP A 30 2.18 -1.08 3.59
C ASP A 30 2.44 0.41 3.87
N GLU A 31 2.93 1.15 2.86
CA GLU A 31 3.18 2.59 2.98
C GLU A 31 1.89 3.37 3.30
N SER A 32 0.79 3.02 2.63
CA SER A 32 -0.50 3.69 2.82
C SER A 32 -1.10 3.43 4.21
N LEU A 33 -0.85 2.26 4.79
CA LEU A 33 -1.24 1.94 6.18
C LEU A 33 -0.47 2.82 7.18
N VAL A 34 0.83 3.02 6.98
CA VAL A 34 1.64 3.93 7.80
C VAL A 34 1.11 5.37 7.72
N ILE A 35 0.82 5.86 6.51
CA ILE A 35 0.22 7.20 6.31
C ILE A 35 -1.10 7.32 7.08
N SER A 36 -1.95 6.29 7.05
CA SER A 36 -3.21 6.29 7.81
C SER A 36 -3.01 6.37 9.32
N ILE A 37 -2.01 5.67 9.86
CA ILE A 37 -1.66 5.76 11.29
C ILE A 37 -1.19 7.16 11.63
N GLN A 38 -0.35 7.76 10.79
CA GLN A 38 0.15 9.13 10.98
C GLN A 38 -0.99 10.15 10.95
N LEU A 39 -1.92 10.06 9.99
CA LEU A 39 -3.08 10.95 9.90
C LEU A 39 -4.03 10.79 11.10
N ASN A 40 -4.30 9.57 11.53
CA ASN A 40 -5.14 9.34 12.71
C ASN A 40 -4.48 9.89 13.99
N THR A 41 -3.16 9.76 14.10
CA THR A 41 -2.38 10.31 15.21
C THR A 41 -2.39 11.84 15.19
N ALA A 42 -2.22 12.44 14.00
CA ALA A 42 -2.32 13.88 13.77
C ALA A 42 -3.64 14.46 14.26
N LYS A 43 -4.75 13.84 13.86
CA LYS A 43 -6.11 14.29 14.19
C LYS A 43 -6.40 14.23 15.69
N ARG A 44 -5.70 13.39 16.44
CA ARG A 44 -5.90 13.20 17.89
C ARG A 44 -5.01 14.09 18.76
N LYS A 45 -4.07 14.86 18.20
CA LYS A 45 -3.17 15.73 18.96
C LYS A 45 -3.31 17.19 18.52
N SER A 46 -3.73 18.08 19.43
CA SER A 46 -3.60 19.52 19.23
C SER A 46 -2.20 19.97 19.69
N GLY A 47 -1.31 20.21 18.74
CA GLY A 47 0.03 20.74 19.01
C GLY A 47 1.15 19.71 18.91
N PHE A 48 2.15 20.05 18.08
CA PHE A 48 3.42 19.38 17.79
C PHE A 48 3.35 17.90 17.40
N HIS A 49 3.50 17.67 16.09
CA HIS A 49 3.73 16.34 15.51
C HIS A 49 5.14 15.86 15.86
N SER A 50 5.23 14.84 16.72
CA SER A 50 6.44 14.04 16.82
C SER A 50 6.64 13.30 15.49
N THR A 51 7.80 13.47 14.86
CA THR A 51 8.32 12.63 13.78
C THR A 51 8.61 11.24 14.34
N GLY A 52 7.55 10.49 14.68
CA GLY A 52 7.67 9.12 15.13
C GLY A 52 8.22 8.25 14.00
N ILE A 53 9.18 7.39 14.32
CA ILE A 53 9.60 6.31 13.41
C ILE A 53 8.53 5.21 13.54
N TYR A 54 7.84 4.91 12.45
CA TYR A 54 6.86 3.83 12.37
C TYR A 54 7.50 2.65 11.65
N VAL A 55 7.43 1.47 12.26
CA VAL A 55 7.95 0.23 11.70
C VAL A 55 6.82 -0.79 11.62
N ALA A 56 6.63 -1.41 10.47
CA ALA A 56 5.62 -2.46 10.29
C ALA A 56 6.01 -3.68 11.16
N GLY A 57 5.19 -3.99 12.17
CA GLY A 57 5.40 -5.18 13.00
C GLY A 57 4.95 -6.48 12.32
N SER A 58 3.94 -6.40 11.45
CA SER A 58 3.46 -7.51 10.64
C SER A 58 2.64 -6.98 9.47
N LEU A 59 2.79 -7.61 8.30
CA LEU A 59 1.93 -7.42 7.14
C LEU A 59 1.47 -8.79 6.64
N ASN A 60 0.17 -9.06 6.72
CA ASN A 60 -0.41 -10.31 6.28
C ASN A 60 -1.40 -10.04 5.16
N MET A 61 -1.09 -10.54 3.97
CA MET A 61 -1.91 -10.36 2.77
C MET A 61 -2.26 -11.71 2.15
N ARG A 62 -3.49 -11.80 1.67
CA ARG A 62 -3.98 -12.96 0.91
C ARG A 62 -4.39 -12.50 -0.48
N PHE A 63 -3.68 -12.97 -1.50
CA PHE A 63 -4.04 -12.74 -2.89
C PHE A 63 -5.16 -13.72 -3.28
N LEU A 64 -6.35 -13.19 -3.59
CA LEU A 64 -7.49 -13.99 -4.01
C LEU A 64 -7.43 -14.35 -5.51
N THR A 65 -6.90 -13.43 -6.32
CA THR A 65 -6.73 -13.58 -7.77
C THR A 65 -5.44 -12.89 -8.22
N PRO A 66 -4.76 -13.39 -9.26
CA PRO A 66 -3.61 -12.71 -9.84
C PRO A 66 -4.05 -11.41 -10.54
N LEU A 67 -3.25 -10.36 -10.38
CA LEU A 67 -3.43 -9.11 -11.09
C LEU A 67 -2.59 -9.14 -12.37
N THR A 68 -3.20 -8.81 -13.51
CA THR A 68 -2.52 -8.84 -14.82
C THR A 68 -1.76 -7.56 -15.11
N THR A 69 -0.68 -7.64 -15.88
CA THR A 69 0.14 -6.47 -16.26
C THR A 69 -0.42 -5.65 -17.42
N ASN A 70 -1.65 -5.92 -17.85
CA ASN A 70 -2.30 -5.21 -18.96
C ASN A 70 -2.98 -3.92 -18.53
N GLU A 71 -3.08 -3.68 -17.21
CA GLU A 71 -3.70 -2.48 -16.65
C GLU A 71 -2.63 -1.41 -16.42
N ASP A 72 -2.96 -0.14 -16.72
CA ASP A 72 -2.06 0.99 -16.46
C ASP A 72 -2.19 1.52 -15.02
N VAL A 73 -3.37 1.35 -14.42
CA VAL A 73 -3.67 1.78 -13.04
C VAL A 73 -4.49 0.71 -12.36
N VAL A 74 -4.14 0.39 -11.12
CA VAL A 74 -4.83 -0.63 -10.33
C VAL A 74 -5.32 -0.06 -9.00
N TRP A 75 -6.52 -0.50 -8.61
CA TRP A 75 -7.11 -0.19 -7.33
C TRP A 75 -6.72 -1.27 -6.33
N LEU A 76 -5.97 -0.88 -5.30
CA LEU A 76 -5.62 -1.74 -4.17
C LEU A 76 -6.46 -1.36 -2.95
N MET A 77 -7.02 -2.37 -2.27
CA MET A 77 -7.82 -2.21 -1.06
C MET A 77 -7.19 -2.97 0.11
N ALA A 78 -7.17 -2.34 1.28
CA ALA A 78 -6.76 -2.92 2.56
C ALA A 78 -7.74 -2.56 3.68
#